data_AF-A0A914CWR9-F1
#
_entry.id   AF-A0A914CWR9-F1
#
_cell.length_a   1.000
_cell.length_b   1.000
_cell.length_c   1.000
_cell.angle_alpha   90.00
_cell.angle_beta   90.00
_cell.angle_gamma   90.00
#
_symmetry.space_group_name_H-M   'P 1'
#
loop_
_entity.id
_entity.type
_entity.pdbx_description
1 polymer ?
#
loop_
_entity_poly.entity_id
_entity_poly.type
_entity_poly.pdbx_seq_one_letter_code
_entity_poly.pdbx_strand_id
1 'polypeptide(L)'
;MNLLGRFVIVGTKAEPIPTGALIIGYLALILGIIGLLTSVTKGNGQGIVSNVLSVIIGGCILYADKSHKPIGYLPYLIVTAIGISISTVFIALFVIMAIFGLYSEKIDPERHYYAWEDLQRSFSIAMSQMLFVMAAVMAFVECIAIWFWMVVYRAYQHMKGVEEYDRGQTYQVKFNDV
;
A
#
# COMPACT_ATOMS: atom_id res chain seq x y z
N MET A 1 -25.29 -40.56 -40.41
CA MET A 1 -24.65 -41.02 -39.16
C MET A 1 -24.03 -39.80 -38.49
N ASN A 2 -24.52 -39.45 -37.30
CA ASN A 2 -24.16 -38.24 -36.57
C ASN A 2 -22.82 -38.39 -35.86
N LEU A 3 -21.85 -37.52 -36.15
CA LEU A 3 -20.66 -37.30 -35.34
C LEU A 3 -20.66 -35.85 -34.87
N LEU A 4 -21.63 -35.51 -34.01
CA LEU A 4 -21.57 -34.29 -33.21
C LEU A 4 -20.60 -34.53 -32.06
N GLY A 5 -19.34 -34.17 -32.29
CA GLY A 5 -18.35 -34.04 -31.23
C GLY A 5 -18.87 -33.05 -30.18
N ARG A 6 -19.19 -33.56 -28.98
CA ARG A 6 -19.46 -32.72 -27.81
C ARG A 6 -18.17 -31.98 -27.47
N PHE A 7 -18.06 -30.73 -27.90
CA PHE A 7 -17.15 -29.78 -27.29
C PHE A 7 -17.72 -29.43 -25.92
N VAL A 8 -17.22 -30.11 -24.89
CA VAL A 8 -17.47 -29.71 -23.51
C VAL A 8 -16.61 -28.47 -23.26
N ILE A 9 -17.18 -27.29 -23.44
CA ILE A 9 -16.62 -26.06 -22.88
C ILE A 9 -16.76 -26.22 -21.37
N VAL A 10 -15.71 -26.70 -20.72
CA VAL A 10 -15.58 -26.61 -19.26
C VAL A 10 -15.37 -25.13 -18.98
N GLY A 11 -16.47 -24.39 -18.83
CA GLY A 11 -16.45 -23.08 -18.23
C GLY A 11 -15.90 -23.24 -16.83
N THR A 12 -14.61 -22.97 -16.65
CA THR A 12 -14.04 -22.76 -15.33
C THR A 12 -14.81 -21.59 -14.75
N LYS A 13 -15.67 -21.88 -13.77
CA LYS A 13 -16.33 -20.86 -12.97
C LYS A 13 -15.24 -19.87 -12.57
N ALA A 14 -15.38 -18.61 -12.98
CA ALA A 14 -14.48 -17.54 -12.56
C ALA A 14 -14.31 -17.69 -11.04
N GLU A 15 -13.10 -18.08 -10.62
CA GLU A 15 -12.83 -18.19 -9.20
C GLU A 15 -13.10 -16.80 -8.61
N PRO A 16 -13.77 -16.74 -7.45
CA PRO A 16 -14.15 -15.46 -6.88
C PRO A 16 -12.88 -14.62 -6.70
N ILE A 17 -12.88 -13.42 -7.30
CA ILE A 17 -11.83 -12.42 -7.10
C ILE A 17 -11.58 -12.35 -5.59
N PRO A 18 -10.32 -12.41 -5.13
CA PRO A 18 -10.03 -12.47 -3.70
C PRO A 18 -10.69 -11.28 -3.00
N THR A 19 -11.71 -11.57 -2.20
CA THR A 19 -12.63 -10.60 -1.56
C THR A 19 -11.88 -9.54 -0.75
N GLY A 20 -10.64 -9.84 -0.34
CA GLY A 20 -9.74 -8.90 0.31
C GLY A 20 -9.44 -7.63 -0.49
N ALA A 21 -9.29 -7.68 -1.81
CA ALA A 21 -9.01 -6.50 -2.61
C ALA A 21 -10.20 -5.53 -2.66
N LEU A 22 -11.42 -6.07 -2.72
CA LEU A 22 -12.65 -5.28 -2.63
C LEU A 22 -12.79 -4.58 -1.28
N ILE A 23 -12.51 -5.30 -0.19
CA ILE A 23 -12.54 -4.72 1.16
C ILE A 23 -11.54 -3.57 1.26
N ILE A 24 -10.33 -3.74 0.73
CA ILE A 24 -9.30 -2.67 0.68
C ILE A 24 -9.80 -1.48 -0.15
N GLY A 25 -10.45 -1.73 -1.29
CA GLY A 25 -11.04 -0.67 -2.12
C GLY A 25 -12.09 0.15 -1.38
N TYR A 26 -13.03 -0.50 -0.69
CA TYR A 26 -14.05 0.18 0.12
C TYR A 26 -13.45 0.93 1.31
N LEU A 27 -12.47 0.33 2.01
CA LEU A 27 -11.79 0.98 3.12
C LEU A 27 -11.06 2.26 2.66
N ALA A 28 -10.32 2.21 1.55
CA ALA A 28 -9.62 3.36 0.99
C ALA A 28 -10.59 4.50 0.62
N LEU A 29 -11.78 4.15 0.13
CA LEU A 29 -12.83 5.11 -0.23
C LEU A 29 -13.48 5.76 0.99
N ILE A 30 -13.92 4.96 1.97
CA ILE A 30 -14.59 5.45 3.18
C ILE A 30 -13.62 6.29 4.02
N LEU A 31 -12.42 5.77 4.28
CA LEU A 31 -11.41 6.48 5.08
C LEU A 31 -10.91 7.72 4.34
N GLY A 32 -10.75 7.66 3.01
CA GLY A 32 -10.39 8.81 2.20
C GLY A 32 -11.43 9.92 2.25
N ILE A 33 -12.73 9.61 2.20
CA ILE A 33 -13.80 10.62 2.31
C ILE A 33 -13.81 11.26 3.70
N ILE A 34 -13.76 10.46 4.77
CA ILE A 34 -13.73 10.98 6.15
C ILE A 34 -12.48 11.84 6.38
N GLY A 35 -11.33 11.35 5.92
CA GLY A 35 -10.06 12.06 5.98
C GLY A 35 -10.08 13.37 5.20
N LEU A 36 -10.71 13.39 4.02
CA LEU A 36 -10.86 14.59 3.21
C LEU A 36 -11.68 15.64 3.95
N LEU A 37 -12.85 15.27 4.48
CA LEU A 37 -13.71 16.18 5.24
C LEU A 37 -12.96 16.79 6.42
N THR A 38 -12.26 15.97 7.21
CA THR A 38 -11.49 16.45 8.36
C THR A 38 -10.30 17.33 7.96
N SER A 39 -9.62 17.01 6.86
CA SER A 39 -8.48 17.79 6.37
C SER A 39 -8.89 19.15 5.82
N VAL A 40 -10.04 19.23 5.16
CA VAL A 40 -10.65 20.49 4.70
C VAL A 40 -11.00 21.39 5.88
N THR A 41 -11.66 20.85 6.92
CA THR A 41 -11.99 21.63 8.12
C THR A 41 -10.76 22.18 8.85
N LYS A 42 -9.64 21.44 8.81
CA LYS A 42 -8.39 21.84 9.47
C LYS A 42 -7.46 22.69 8.59
N GLY A 43 -7.83 22.96 7.33
CA GLY A 43 -6.96 23.68 6.39
C GLY A 43 -5.64 22.95 6.08
N ASN A 44 -5.58 21.63 6.26
CA ASN A 44 -4.37 20.85 6.05
C ASN A 44 -4.23 20.43 4.58
N GLY A 45 -3.50 21.22 3.80
CA GLY A 45 -3.29 20.97 2.37
C GLY A 45 -2.71 19.59 2.05
N GLN A 46 -1.72 19.12 2.83
CA GLN A 46 -1.15 17.78 2.66
C GLN A 46 -2.19 16.69 2.91
N GLY A 47 -3.00 16.85 3.96
CA GLY A 47 -4.09 15.93 4.28
C GLY A 47 -5.14 15.87 3.16
N ILE A 48 -5.48 17.01 2.54
CA ILE A 48 -6.42 17.06 1.42
C ILE A 48 -5.89 16.24 0.24
N VAL A 49 -4.65 16.46 -0.19
CA VAL A 49 -4.06 15.76 -1.35
C VAL A 49 -3.98 14.25 -1.11
N SER A 50 -3.50 13.84 0.06
CA SER A 50 -3.38 12.42 0.41
C SER A 50 -4.74 11.71 0.42
N ASN A 51 -5.77 12.35 0.97
CA ASN A 51 -7.12 11.77 1.03
C ASN A 51 -7.81 11.73 -0.34
N VAL A 52 -7.62 12.74 -1.20
CA VAL A 52 -8.10 12.70 -2.59
C VAL A 52 -7.48 11.53 -3.34
N LEU A 53 -6.17 11.32 -3.21
CA LEU A 53 -5.48 10.18 -3.82
C LEU A 53 -6.05 8.85 -3.29
N SER A 54 -6.31 8.73 -1.99
CA SER A 54 -6.95 7.53 -1.41
C SER A 54 -8.31 7.22 -2.04
N VAL A 55 -9.15 8.24 -2.23
CA VAL A 55 -10.47 8.09 -2.86
C VAL A 55 -10.34 7.66 -4.32
N ILE A 56 -9.46 8.30 -5.09
CA ILE A 56 -9.23 7.96 -6.50
C ILE A 56 -8.78 6.50 -6.60
N ILE A 57 -7.81 6.11 -5.77
CA ILE A 57 -7.24 4.77 -5.81
C ILE A 57 -8.27 3.72 -5.37
N GLY A 58 -9.05 3.98 -4.32
CA GLY A 58 -10.17 3.11 -3.93
C GLY A 58 -11.19 2.94 -5.04
N GLY A 59 -11.51 4.03 -5.75
CA GLY A 59 -12.35 4.01 -6.95
C GLY A 59 -11.77 3.17 -8.08
N CYS A 60 -10.46 3.25 -8.34
CA CYS A 60 -9.78 2.44 -9.35
C CYS A 60 -9.85 0.94 -9.04
N ILE A 61 -9.68 0.55 -7.78
CA ILE A 61 -9.80 -0.85 -7.33
C ILE A 61 -11.22 -1.37 -7.57
N LEU A 62 -12.25 -0.61 -7.16
CA LEU A 62 -13.65 -1.01 -7.36
C LEU A 62 -14.04 -1.02 -8.85
N TYR A 63 -13.49 -0.10 -9.64
CA TYR A 63 -13.67 -0.10 -11.09
C TYR A 63 -13.02 -1.32 -11.74
N ALA A 64 -11.80 -1.71 -11.31
CA ALA A 64 -11.09 -2.87 -11.82
C ALA A 64 -11.91 -4.15 -11.64
N ASP A 65 -12.47 -4.32 -10.44
CA ASP A 65 -13.35 -5.44 -10.09
C ASP A 65 -14.62 -5.45 -10.94
N LYS A 66 -15.36 -4.34 -10.97
CA LYS A 66 -16.63 -4.26 -11.72
C LYS A 66 -16.44 -4.43 -13.23
N SER A 67 -15.39 -3.84 -13.79
CA SER A 67 -15.10 -3.88 -15.22
C SER A 67 -14.29 -5.10 -15.66
N HIS A 68 -13.86 -5.96 -14.71
CA HIS A 68 -12.97 -7.10 -14.95
C HIS A 68 -11.70 -6.71 -15.72
N LYS A 69 -11.18 -5.50 -15.48
CA LYS A 69 -9.97 -4.99 -16.14
C LYS A 69 -8.84 -4.90 -15.13
N PRO A 70 -7.76 -5.70 -15.27
CA PRO A 70 -6.67 -5.71 -14.30
C PRO A 70 -5.93 -4.36 -14.22
N ILE A 71 -6.00 -3.54 -15.28
CA ILE A 71 -5.37 -2.22 -15.33
C ILE A 71 -5.82 -1.29 -14.20
N GLY A 72 -7.03 -1.45 -13.66
CA GLY A 72 -7.55 -0.61 -12.59
C GLY A 72 -6.86 -0.84 -11.23
N TYR A 73 -6.15 -1.95 -11.03
CA TYR A 73 -5.34 -2.17 -9.83
C TYR A 73 -3.96 -1.50 -9.88
N LEU A 74 -3.46 -1.16 -11.08
CA LEU A 74 -2.11 -0.60 -11.24
C LEU A 74 -1.89 0.72 -10.50
N PRO A 75 -2.82 1.70 -10.50
CA PRO A 75 -2.64 2.94 -9.76
C PRO A 75 -2.37 2.71 -8.28
N TYR A 76 -3.11 1.80 -7.63
CA TYR A 76 -2.84 1.41 -6.24
C TYR A 76 -1.44 0.82 -6.09
N LEU A 77 -1.11 -0.18 -6.91
CA LEU A 77 0.17 -0.89 -6.79
C LEU A 77 1.37 0.03 -6.98
N ILE A 78 1.31 0.94 -7.95
CA ILE A 78 2.39 1.89 -8.25
C ILE A 78 2.52 2.92 -7.13
N VAL A 79 1.42 3.57 -6.75
CA VAL A 79 1.46 4.63 -5.72
C VAL A 79 1.90 4.06 -4.38
N THR A 80 1.37 2.90 -3.98
CA THR A 80 1.75 2.25 -2.73
C THR A 80 3.19 1.72 -2.76
N ALA A 81 3.70 1.21 -3.89
CA ALA A 81 5.10 0.79 -3.99
C ALA A 81 6.08 1.98 -3.85
N ILE A 82 5.76 3.12 -4.47
CA ILE A 82 6.52 4.37 -4.30
C ILE A 82 6.44 4.83 -2.84
N GLY A 83 5.25 4.81 -2.25
CA GLY A 83 5.02 5.18 -0.85
C GLY A 83 5.85 4.35 0.12
N ILE A 84 5.83 3.01 -0.02
CA ILE A 84 6.64 2.08 0.78
C ILE A 84 8.13 2.44 0.65
N SER A 85 8.62 2.62 -0.58
CA SER A 85 10.03 2.95 -0.83
C SER A 85 10.46 4.23 -0.12
N ILE A 86 9.61 5.27 -0.15
CA ILE A 86 9.86 6.54 0.54
C ILE A 86 9.82 6.34 2.06
N SER A 87 8.80 5.65 2.58
CA SER A 87 8.63 5.38 4.02
C SER A 87 9.81 4.60 4.61
N THR A 88 10.30 3.58 3.91
CA THR A 88 11.48 2.82 4.34
C THR A 88 12.69 3.73 4.56
N VAL A 89 12.93 4.69 3.66
CA VAL A 89 14.04 5.66 3.77
C VAL A 89 13.85 6.55 5.00
N PHE A 90 12.64 7.03 5.27
CA PHE A 90 12.34 7.83 6.45
C PHE A 90 12.56 7.05 7.76
N ILE A 91 12.13 5.78 7.83
CA ILE A 91 12.38 4.94 9.01
C ILE A 91 13.88 4.79 9.25
N ALA A 92 14.67 4.51 8.21
CA ALA A 92 16.12 4.41 8.32
C ALA A 92 16.73 5.72 8.85
N LEU A 93 16.29 6.87 8.34
CA LEU A 93 16.74 8.19 8.83
C LEU A 93 16.39 8.41 10.30
N PHE A 94 15.17 8.08 10.73
CA PHE A 94 14.77 8.21 12.14
C PHE A 94 15.59 7.31 13.07
N VAL A 95 15.88 6.08 12.64
CA VAL A 95 16.76 5.17 13.40
C VAL A 95 18.18 5.74 13.48
N ILE A 96 18.73 6.24 12.39
CA ILE A 96 20.06 6.88 12.37
C ILE A 96 20.09 8.09 13.30
N MET A 97 19.10 8.98 13.23
CA MET A 97 19.00 10.15 14.11
C MET A 97 18.87 9.76 15.59
N ALA A 98 18.08 8.73 15.90
CA ALA A 98 17.97 8.21 17.26
C ALA A 98 19.30 7.64 17.77
N ILE A 99 20.03 6.91 16.92
CA ILE A 99 21.35 6.37 17.27
C ILE A 99 22.36 7.50 17.49
N PHE A 100 22.41 8.51 16.61
CA PHE A 100 23.30 9.65 16.80
C PHE A 100 22.99 10.45 18.07
N GLY A 101 21.70 10.66 18.39
CA GLY A 101 21.28 11.28 19.64
C GLY A 101 21.74 10.52 20.88
N LEU A 102 21.73 9.18 20.82
CA LEU A 102 22.24 8.32 21.89
C LEU A 102 23.78 8.22 21.92
N TYR A 103 24.46 8.40 20.80
CA TYR A 103 25.93 8.32 20.71
C TYR A 103 26.64 9.63 21.05
N SER A 104 26.05 10.80 20.74
CA SER A 104 26.65 12.09 21.12
C SER A 104 26.75 12.26 22.64
N GLU A 105 26.00 11.48 23.42
CA GLU A 105 26.11 11.43 24.88
C GLU A 105 27.39 10.77 25.40
N LYS A 106 28.10 9.95 24.60
CA LYS A 106 29.29 9.21 25.07
C LYS A 106 30.61 9.96 24.92
N ILE A 107 30.63 11.19 24.37
CA ILE A 107 31.86 11.89 23.95
C ILE A 107 32.13 13.17 24.78
N ASP A 108 31.71 13.25 26.04
CA ASP A 108 32.28 14.31 26.91
C ASP A 108 32.49 13.85 28.37
N PRO A 109 33.69 13.33 28.70
CA PRO A 109 34.07 13.00 30.07
C PRO A 109 34.54 14.21 30.90
N GLU A 110 34.64 15.42 30.34
CA GLU A 110 35.19 16.57 31.06
C GLU A 110 34.41 17.86 30.81
N ARG A 111 33.30 18.08 31.54
CA ARG A 111 32.91 19.44 31.98
C ARG A 111 31.86 19.42 33.07
N HIS A 112 32.25 20.00 34.20
CA HIS A 112 31.37 20.51 35.23
C HIS A 112 30.63 21.75 34.70
N TYR A 113 29.31 21.73 34.53
CA TYR A 113 28.46 22.93 34.69
C TYR A 113 26.98 22.55 34.97
N TYR A 114 26.37 23.29 35.90
CA TYR A 114 25.21 22.90 36.70
C TYR A 114 23.84 22.97 35.99
N ALA A 115 22.96 22.00 36.28
CA ALA A 115 21.49 21.97 36.19
C ALA A 115 20.80 22.19 34.82
N TRP A 116 21.37 23.00 33.92
CA TRP A 116 20.83 23.24 32.57
C TRP A 116 21.19 22.09 31.61
N GLU A 117 22.38 21.48 31.77
CA GLU A 117 22.79 20.29 31.02
C GLU A 117 21.99 19.05 31.40
N ASP A 118 21.57 18.88 32.66
CA ASP A 118 20.71 17.76 33.05
C ASP A 118 19.30 17.88 32.47
N LEU A 119 18.79 19.10 32.31
CA LEU A 119 17.52 19.37 31.62
C LEU A 119 17.64 19.13 30.11
N GLN A 120 18.73 19.58 29.47
CA GLN A 120 19.02 19.30 28.05
C GLN A 120 19.31 17.82 27.78
N ARG A 121 20.00 17.10 28.69
CA ARG A 121 20.23 15.65 28.61
C ARG A 121 18.93 14.88 28.76
N SER A 122 18.11 15.20 29.75
CA SER A 122 16.79 14.57 29.92
C SER A 122 15.90 14.79 28.70
N PHE A 123 15.99 15.98 28.08
CA PHE A 123 15.30 16.29 26.82
C PHE A 123 15.86 15.50 25.63
N SER A 124 17.19 15.30 25.56
CA SER A 124 17.87 14.50 24.52
C SER A 124 17.51 13.01 24.58
N ILE A 125 17.45 12.43 25.79
CA ILE A 125 17.05 11.03 26.01
C ILE A 125 15.57 10.84 25.69
N ALA A 126 14.70 11.73 26.19
CA ALA A 126 13.27 11.68 25.90
C ALA A 126 13.00 11.83 24.39
N MET A 127 13.74 12.72 23.71
CA MET A 127 13.65 12.89 22.26
C MET A 127 14.14 11.64 21.51
N SER A 128 15.25 11.03 21.92
CA SER A 128 15.77 9.80 21.30
C SER A 128 14.84 8.60 21.49
N GLN A 129 14.22 8.48 22.67
CA GLN A 129 13.17 7.48 22.92
C GLN A 129 11.91 7.74 22.09
N MET A 130 11.48 8.99 21.98
CA MET A 130 10.34 9.38 21.14
C MET A 130 10.59 9.04 19.66
N LEU A 131 11.80 9.31 19.15
CA LEU A 131 12.19 8.93 17.79
C LEU A 131 12.19 7.41 17.58
N PHE A 132 12.63 6.64 18.57
CA PHE A 132 12.61 5.18 18.50
C PHE A 132 11.17 4.63 18.48
N VAL A 133 10.29 5.16 19.33
CA VAL A 133 8.86 4.80 19.34
C VAL A 133 8.20 5.18 18.02
N MET A 134 8.49 6.38 17.48
CA MET A 134 7.99 6.81 16.17
C MET A 134 8.45 5.87 15.06
N ALA A 135 9.74 5.50 15.02
CA ALA A 135 10.27 4.55 14.04
C ALA A 135 9.57 3.18 14.14
N ALA A 136 9.32 2.67 15.35
CA ALA A 136 8.62 1.40 15.56
C ALA A 136 7.16 1.46 15.08
N VAL A 137 6.43 2.54 15.38
CA VAL A 137 5.05 2.74 14.91
C VAL A 137 5.02 2.85 13.37
N MET A 138 5.94 3.59 12.77
CA MET A 138 6.04 3.70 11.32
C MET A 138 6.33 2.35 10.66
N ALA A 139 7.24 1.54 11.22
CA ALA A 139 7.54 0.21 10.71
C ALA A 139 6.32 -0.72 10.77
N PHE A 140 5.53 -0.64 11.84
CA PHE A 140 4.29 -1.41 11.96
C PHE A 140 3.25 -1.01 10.91
N VAL A 141 3.05 0.29 10.69
CA VAL A 141 2.15 0.82 9.65
C VAL A 141 2.63 0.38 8.26
N GLU A 142 3.94 0.37 8.02
CA GLU A 142 4.53 -0.06 6.75
C GLU A 142 4.32 -1.56 6.49
N CYS A 143 4.44 -2.41 7.51
CA CYS A 143 4.08 -3.83 7.41
C CYS A 143 2.62 -4.05 6.98
N ILE A 144 1.68 -3.27 7.52
CA ILE A 144 0.26 -3.32 7.11
C ILE A 144 0.10 -2.87 5.66
N ALA A 145 0.80 -1.82 5.24
CA ALA A 145 0.76 -1.32 3.86
C ALA A 145 1.29 -2.36 2.87
N ILE A 146 2.41 -3.04 3.19
CA ILE A 146 2.95 -4.15 2.39
C ILE A 146 1.95 -5.30 2.31
N TRP A 147 1.27 -5.63 3.42
CA TRP A 147 0.25 -6.66 3.42
C TRP A 147 -0.93 -6.32 2.49
N PHE A 148 -1.47 -5.10 2.56
CA PHE A 148 -2.50 -4.66 1.63
C PHE A 148 -2.01 -4.69 0.17
N TRP A 149 -0.77 -4.27 -0.08
CA TRP A 149 -0.14 -4.34 -1.40
C TRP A 149 -0.12 -5.76 -1.94
N MET A 150 0.30 -6.74 -1.14
CA MET A 150 0.31 -8.16 -1.53
C MET A 150 -1.08 -8.69 -1.86
N VAL A 151 -2.11 -8.33 -1.09
CA VAL A 151 -3.50 -8.75 -1.34
C VAL A 151 -3.99 -8.21 -2.68
N VAL A 152 -3.77 -6.92 -2.95
CA VAL A 152 -4.16 -6.30 -4.22
C VAL A 152 -3.34 -6.85 -5.40
N TYR A 153 -2.05 -7.11 -5.20
CA TYR A 153 -1.18 -7.69 -6.22
C TYR A 153 -1.63 -9.10 -6.61
N ARG A 154 -2.06 -9.92 -5.65
CA ARG A 154 -2.64 -11.25 -5.93
C ARG A 154 -3.92 -11.14 -6.76
N ALA A 155 -4.79 -10.18 -6.45
CA ALA A 155 -6.01 -9.92 -7.23
C ALA A 155 -5.67 -9.51 -8.68
N TYR A 156 -4.69 -8.62 -8.84
CA TYR A 156 -4.18 -8.19 -10.14
C TYR A 156 -3.65 -9.37 -10.97
N GLN A 157 -2.79 -10.22 -10.38
CA GLN A 157 -2.23 -11.39 -11.07
C GLN A 157 -3.30 -12.39 -11.49
N HIS A 158 -4.29 -12.64 -10.62
CA HIS A 158 -5.39 -13.54 -10.94
C HIS A 158 -6.18 -13.05 -12.16
N MET A 159 -6.58 -11.77 -12.19
CA MET A 159 -7.32 -11.23 -13.33
C MET A 159 -6.50 -11.16 -14.61
N LYS A 160 -5.21 -10.85 -14.51
CA LYS A 160 -4.33 -10.81 -15.67
C LYS A 160 -4.18 -12.21 -16.30
N GLY A 161 -4.08 -13.26 -15.47
CA GLY A 161 -4.04 -14.65 -15.95
C GLY A 161 -5.33 -15.07 -16.67
N VAL A 162 -6.49 -14.62 -16.19
CA VAL A 162 -7.79 -14.84 -16.87
C VAL A 162 -7.85 -14.10 -18.21
N GLU A 163 -7.42 -12.83 -18.25
CA GLU A 163 -7.40 -12.04 -19.48
C GLU A 163 -6.47 -12.63 -20.56
N GLU A 164 -5.30 -13.14 -20.18
CA GLU A 164 -4.37 -13.80 -21.09
C GLU A 164 -4.92 -15.12 -21.63
N TYR A 165 -5.65 -15.89 -20.81
CA TYR A 165 -6.34 -17.11 -21.24
C TYR A 165 -7.48 -16.83 -22.24
N ASP A 166 -8.32 -15.84 -21.96
CA ASP A 166 -9.43 -15.45 -22.84
C ASP A 166 -8.91 -14.97 -24.19
N ARG A 167 -7.85 -14.13 -24.21
CA ARG A 167 -7.18 -13.74 -25.46
C ARG A 167 -6.64 -14.97 -26.19
N GLY A 168 -5.94 -15.88 -25.50
CA GLY A 168 -5.40 -17.11 -26.08
C GLY A 168 -6.45 -18.02 -26.73
N GLN A 169 -7.66 -18.11 -26.15
CA GLN A 169 -8.79 -18.82 -26.75
C GLN A 169 -9.39 -18.08 -27.96
N THR A 170 -9.43 -16.75 -27.92
CA THR A 170 -9.93 -15.97 -29.07
C THR A 170 -9.06 -16.17 -30.32
N TYR A 171 -7.75 -16.38 -30.15
CA TYR A 171 -6.82 -16.67 -31.26
C TYR A 171 -6.87 -18.13 -31.76
N GLN A 172 -7.54 -19.04 -31.04
CA GLN A 172 -7.67 -20.46 -31.41
C GLN A 172 -8.94 -20.77 -32.22
N VAL A 173 -9.76 -19.78 -32.60
CA VAL A 173 -10.84 -19.96 -33.57
C VAL A 173 -10.24 -20.06 -34.98
N LYS A 174 -9.59 -21.18 -35.28
CA LYS A 174 -9.28 -21.57 -36.66
C LYS A 174 -10.54 -22.15 -37.27
N PHE A 175 -10.98 -21.53 -38.36
CA PHE A 175 -11.97 -22.09 -39.27
C PHE A 175 -11.50 -23.48 -39.71
N ASN A 176 -12.31 -24.50 -39.40
CA ASN A 176 -12.24 -25.74 -40.15
C ASN A 176 -13.06 -25.49 -41.42
N ASP A 177 -12.35 -25.33 -42.54
CA ASP A 177 -12.96 -25.47 -43.86
C ASP A 177 -13.37 -26.94 -44.04
N VAL A 178 -14.67 -27.21 -43.97
CA VAL A 178 -15.32 -28.36 -44.62
C VAL A 178 -16.70 -27.95 -45.11
#